data_AF-A0A662I2R8-F1
#
_entry.id   AF-A0A662I2R8-F1
#
_cell.length_a   1.000
_cell.length_b   1.000
_cell.length_c   1.000
_cell.angle_alpha   90.00
_cell.angle_beta   90.00
_cell.angle_gamma   90.00
#
_symmetry.space_group_name_H-M   'P 1'
#
loop_
_entity.id
_entity.type
_entity.pdbx_description
1 polymer ?
#
loop_
_entity_poly.entity_id
_entity_poly.type
_entity_poly.pdbx_seq_one_letter_code
_entity_poly.pdbx_strand_id
1 'polypeptide(L)'
;MAKKVFLRGIDEKLYAEVKARAAILGITVSEAVNRALETWLRTPTSDVVGEVSGERLREAARRLSRGRDRGVLVVANDGELHAWFDSLEEAVEWLRELHRRGVLRNSLIKPLGGE
;
A
#
# COMPACT_ATOMS: atom_id res chain seq x y z
N MET A 1 -12.40 1.26 13.98
CA MET A 1 -12.94 0.10 13.23
C MET A 1 -11.80 -0.62 12.54
N ALA A 2 -11.49 -1.87 12.90
CA ALA A 2 -10.45 -2.63 12.19
C ALA A 2 -11.02 -3.14 10.85
N LYS A 3 -10.64 -2.49 9.75
CA LYS A 3 -10.94 -3.02 8.39
C LYS A 3 -10.16 -4.34 8.25
N LYS A 4 -10.87 -5.43 7.94
CA LYS A 4 -10.25 -6.75 7.74
C LYS A 4 -9.29 -6.69 6.54
N VAL A 5 -8.00 -6.90 6.78
CA VAL A 5 -6.96 -6.97 5.74
C VAL A 5 -6.77 -8.43 5.32
N PHE A 6 -6.67 -8.68 4.01
CA PHE A 6 -6.38 -10.00 3.46
C PHE A 6 -4.99 -9.99 2.82
N LEU A 7 -4.03 -10.63 3.48
CA LEU A 7 -2.66 -10.79 3.00
C LEU A 7 -2.53 -12.14 2.27
N ARG A 8 -1.92 -12.14 1.09
CA ARG A 8 -1.68 -13.35 0.28
C ARG A 8 -0.20 -13.48 -0.06
N GLY A 9 0.27 -14.72 -0.26
CA GLY A 9 1.65 -15.00 -0.65
C GLY A 9 2.68 -14.83 0.47
N ILE A 10 2.27 -14.88 1.74
CA ILE A 10 3.20 -14.93 2.86
C ILE A 10 3.82 -16.33 2.89
N ASP A 11 5.15 -16.40 2.95
CA ASP A 11 5.87 -17.66 3.15
C ASP A 11 5.45 -18.33 4.47
N GLU A 12 5.14 -19.63 4.42
CA GLU A 12 4.59 -20.36 5.56
C GLU A 12 5.57 -20.44 6.74
N LYS A 13 6.88 -20.58 6.46
CA LYS A 13 7.90 -20.65 7.51
C LYS A 13 8.05 -19.29 8.19
N LEU A 14 8.10 -18.22 7.41
CA LEU A 14 8.12 -16.85 7.93
C LEU A 14 6.90 -16.57 8.82
N TYR A 15 5.70 -16.98 8.37
CA TYR A 15 4.49 -16.81 9.16
C TYR A 15 4.55 -17.56 10.50
N ALA A 16 5.06 -18.80 10.49
CA ALA A 16 5.22 -19.61 11.70
C ALA A 16 6.18 -18.95 12.71
N GLU A 17 7.31 -18.41 12.24
CA GLU A 17 8.27 -17.68 13.09
C GLU A 17 7.67 -16.41 13.70
N VAL A 18 6.96 -15.61 12.90
CA VAL A 18 6.27 -14.41 13.37
C VAL A 18 5.25 -14.78 14.45
N LYS A 19 4.49 -15.87 14.24
CA LYS A 19 3.50 -16.34 15.21
C LYS A 19 4.15 -16.79 16.52
N ALA A 20 5.25 -17.54 16.45
CA ALA A 20 6.00 -17.97 17.63
C ALA A 20 6.54 -16.77 18.42
N ARG A 21 7.15 -15.80 17.73
CA ARG A 21 7.68 -14.59 18.37
C ARG A 21 6.59 -13.71 18.97
N ALA A 22 5.44 -13.58 18.30
CA ALA A 22 4.29 -12.85 18.82
C ALA A 22 3.78 -13.50 20.12
N ALA A 23 3.71 -14.84 20.18
CA ALA A 23 3.32 -15.57 21.37
C ALA A 23 4.30 -15.34 22.55
N ILE A 24 5.60 -15.39 22.30
CA ILE A 24 6.65 -15.11 23.31
C ILE A 24 6.50 -13.68 23.87
N LEU A 25 6.17 -12.72 23.01
CA LEU A 25 6.02 -11.30 23.38
C LEU A 25 4.64 -10.97 23.97
N GLY A 26 3.70 -11.92 24.04
CA GLY A 26 2.35 -11.68 24.54
C GLY A 26 1.51 -10.76 23.65
N ILE A 27 1.80 -10.68 22.35
CA ILE A 27 1.08 -9.84 21.38
C ILE A 27 0.40 -10.69 20.31
N THR A 28 -0.56 -10.09 19.60
CA THR A 28 -1.18 -10.75 18.43
C THR A 28 -0.28 -10.65 17.20
N VAL A 29 -0.48 -11.57 16.24
CA VAL A 29 0.18 -11.46 14.92
C VAL A 29 -0.21 -10.15 14.23
N SER A 30 -1.46 -9.70 14.37
CA SER A 30 -1.91 -8.41 13.82
C SER A 30 -1.11 -7.23 14.39
N GLU A 31 -0.86 -7.24 15.70
CA GLU A 31 -0.03 -6.23 16.36
C GLU A 31 1.42 -6.28 15.86
N ALA A 32 1.99 -7.48 15.70
CA ALA A 32 3.33 -7.64 15.13
C ALA A 32 3.40 -7.09 13.69
N VAL A 33 2.38 -7.36 12.86
CA VAL A 33 2.26 -6.84 11.50
C VAL A 33 2.16 -5.31 11.51
N ASN A 34 1.34 -4.71 12.38
CA ASN A 34 1.23 -3.25 12.48
C ASN A 34 2.57 -2.60 12.84
N ARG A 35 3.27 -3.11 13.85
CA ARG A 35 4.60 -2.60 14.25
C ARG A 35 5.63 -2.72 13.13
N ALA A 36 5.60 -3.84 12.39
CA ALA A 36 6.47 -4.04 11.24
C ALA A 36 6.19 -3.04 10.12
N LEU A 37 4.91 -2.78 9.81
CA LEU A 37 4.50 -1.77 8.82
C LEU A 37 4.91 -0.36 9.24
N GLU A 38 4.72 0.03 10.50
CA GLU A 38 5.17 1.32 11.02
C GLU A 38 6.68 1.50 10.89
N THR A 39 7.44 0.45 11.23
CA THR A 39 8.91 0.45 11.12
C THR A 39 9.32 0.59 9.66
N TRP A 40 8.73 -0.22 8.77
CA TRP A 40 8.99 -0.19 7.34
C TRP A 40 8.73 1.18 6.72
N LEU A 41 7.64 1.85 7.11
CA LEU A 41 7.30 3.19 6.63
C LEU A 41 8.27 4.27 7.11
N ARG A 42 8.95 4.07 8.24
CA ARG A 42 9.98 4.98 8.76
C ARG A 42 11.36 4.73 8.16
N THR A 43 11.59 3.56 7.56
CA THR A 43 12.85 3.24 6.88
C THR A 43 13.02 4.15 5.66
N PRO A 44 14.17 4.85 5.52
CA PRO A 44 14.47 5.66 4.35
C PRO A 44 14.30 4.87 3.06
N THR A 45 13.69 5.48 2.04
CA THR A 45 13.37 4.78 0.78
C THR A 45 14.64 4.32 0.04
N SER A 46 15.79 4.95 0.31
CA SER A 46 17.13 4.57 -0.15
C SER A 46 17.56 3.17 0.29
N ASP A 47 17.05 2.68 1.41
CA ASP A 47 17.51 1.43 2.03
C ASP A 47 16.65 0.23 1.61
N VAL A 48 15.57 0.46 0.84
CA VAL A 48 14.49 -0.50 0.59
C VAL A 48 14.35 -0.88 -0.88
N VAL A 49 14.65 0.02 -1.83
CA VAL A 49 14.51 -0.24 -3.28
C VAL A 49 15.58 0.54 -4.06
N GLY A 50 16.17 -0.08 -5.08
CA GLY A 50 16.98 0.64 -6.09
C GLY A 50 16.18 1.80 -6.69
N GLU A 51 16.76 3.00 -6.64
CA GLU A 51 16.15 4.34 -6.69
C GLU A 51 15.07 4.64 -7.75
N VAL A 52 14.85 3.80 -8.77
CA VAL A 52 14.19 4.23 -10.00
C VAL A 52 12.67 3.95 -10.04
N SER A 53 12.17 2.90 -9.39
CA SER A 53 10.76 2.47 -9.56
C SER A 53 9.76 3.31 -8.76
N GLY A 54 10.10 3.67 -7.51
CA GLY A 54 9.16 4.38 -6.63
C GLY A 54 9.00 5.88 -6.95
N GLU A 55 10.03 6.49 -7.55
CA GLU A 55 10.05 7.93 -7.79
C GLU A 55 9.07 8.35 -8.88
N ARG A 56 8.99 7.59 -9.98
CA ARG A 56 8.04 7.85 -11.08
C ARG A 56 6.59 7.81 -10.61
N LEU A 57 6.25 6.82 -9.78
CA LEU A 57 4.89 6.69 -9.24
C LEU A 57 4.53 7.87 -8.32
N ARG A 58 5.47 8.31 -7.47
CA ARG A 58 5.30 9.48 -6.60
C ARG A 58 5.22 10.79 -7.40
N GLU A 59 6.03 10.95 -8.43
CA GLU A 59 6.00 12.10 -9.32
C GLU A 59 4.68 12.17 -10.10
N ALA A 60 4.25 11.06 -10.69
CA ALA A 60 2.97 10.94 -11.38
C ALA A 60 1.81 11.32 -10.44
N ALA A 61 1.79 10.79 -9.22
CA ALA A 61 0.78 11.15 -8.23
C ALA A 61 0.81 12.63 -7.84
N ARG A 62 1.99 13.23 -7.65
CA ARG A 62 2.13 14.67 -7.37
C ARG A 62 1.58 15.51 -8.53
N ARG A 63 1.97 15.20 -9.77
CA ARG A 63 1.53 15.91 -10.98
C ARG A 63 0.02 15.80 -11.18
N LEU A 64 -0.52 14.59 -11.07
CA LEU A 64 -1.94 14.32 -11.29
C LEU A 64 -2.79 14.93 -10.18
N SER A 65 -2.32 14.97 -8.93
CA SER A 65 -3.05 15.57 -7.81
C SER A 65 -3.21 17.10 -7.86
N ARG A 66 -2.55 17.81 -8.79
CA ARG A 66 -2.62 19.28 -8.86
C ARG A 66 -4.02 19.73 -9.29
N GLY A 67 -4.60 20.67 -8.53
CA GLY A 67 -5.89 21.29 -8.85
C GLY A 67 -7.12 20.49 -8.43
N ARG A 68 -6.96 19.46 -7.59
CA ARG A 68 -8.08 18.77 -6.93
C ARG A 68 -7.87 18.69 -5.43
N ASP A 69 -8.84 19.21 -4.70
CA ASP A 69 -8.78 19.35 -3.25
C ASP A 69 -9.62 18.29 -2.51
N ARG A 70 -10.25 17.36 -3.23
CA ARG A 70 -11.14 16.33 -2.65
C ARG A 70 -11.15 15.03 -3.45
N GLY A 71 -11.38 13.92 -2.75
CA GLY A 71 -11.52 12.57 -3.31
C GLY A 71 -10.26 11.72 -3.11
N VAL A 72 -10.13 10.66 -3.90
CA VAL A 72 -9.01 9.71 -3.84
C VAL A 72 -8.40 9.56 -5.22
N LEU A 73 -7.12 9.86 -5.36
CA LEU A 73 -6.34 9.56 -6.56
C LEU A 73 -5.71 8.17 -6.42
N VAL A 74 -5.91 7.31 -7.41
CA VAL A 74 -5.13 6.09 -7.54
C VAL A 74 -4.22 6.22 -8.76
N VAL A 75 -2.95 5.93 -8.56
CA VAL A 75 -1.96 5.83 -9.64
C VAL A 75 -1.43 4.40 -9.63
N ALA A 76 -1.37 3.76 -10.79
CA ALA A 76 -0.86 2.42 -10.96
C ALA A 76 0.14 2.35 -12.12
N ASN A 77 1.00 1.34 -12.10
CA ASN A 77 2.00 1.05 -13.13
C ASN A 77 2.85 2.28 -13.47
N ASP A 78 3.52 2.86 -12.47
CA ASP A 78 4.40 4.03 -12.62
C ASP A 78 3.72 5.27 -13.23
N GLY A 79 2.39 5.36 -13.18
CA GLY A 79 1.63 6.49 -13.74
C GLY A 79 0.97 6.22 -15.09
N GLU A 80 1.17 5.03 -15.68
CA GLU A 80 0.48 4.63 -16.92
C GLU A 80 -1.04 4.56 -16.74
N LEU A 81 -1.49 4.12 -15.56
CA LEU A 81 -2.89 4.05 -15.20
C LEU A 81 -3.16 5.00 -14.04
N HIS A 82 -4.23 5.78 -14.14
CA HIS A 82 -4.70 6.60 -13.03
C HIS A 82 -6.21 6.77 -13.09
N ALA A 83 -6.82 6.88 -11.92
CA ALA A 83 -8.24 7.10 -11.76
C ALA A 83 -8.52 7.91 -10.49
N TRP A 84 -9.66 8.61 -10.51
CA TRP A 84 -10.15 9.36 -9.38
C TRP A 84 -11.43 8.73 -8.87
N PHE A 85 -11.56 8.68 -7.55
CA PHE A 85 -12.69 8.10 -6.86
C PHE A 85 -13.19 9.04 -5.77
N ASP A 86 -14.44 8.86 -5.37
CA ASP A 86 -15.02 9.64 -4.28
C ASP A 86 -14.73 8.99 -2.92
N SER A 87 -14.38 7.70 -2.91
CA SER A 87 -14.07 6.93 -1.69
C SER A 87 -12.84 6.03 -1.82
N LEU A 88 -12.29 5.63 -0.68
CA LEU A 88 -11.20 4.66 -0.62
C LEU A 88 -11.68 3.26 -1.05
N GLU A 89 -12.93 2.92 -0.75
CA GLU A 89 -13.55 1.65 -1.12
C GLU A 89 -13.55 1.44 -2.64
N GLU A 90 -13.99 2.44 -3.41
CA GLU A 90 -13.97 2.41 -4.89
C GLU A 90 -12.55 2.26 -5.44
N ALA A 91 -11.60 3.02 -4.87
CA ALA A 91 -10.19 2.94 -5.22
C ALA A 91 -9.61 1.52 -5.03
N VAL A 92 -9.96 0.85 -3.92
CA VAL A 92 -9.54 -0.51 -3.65
C VAL A 92 -10.19 -1.51 -4.61
N GLU A 93 -11.46 -1.32 -4.94
CA GLU A 93 -12.18 -2.20 -5.87
C GLU A 93 -11.58 -2.15 -7.28
N TRP A 94 -11.21 -0.96 -7.76
CA TRP A 94 -10.51 -0.78 -9.02
C TRP A 94 -9.14 -1.49 -9.05
N LEU A 95 -8.34 -1.36 -7.99
CA LEU A 95 -7.06 -2.08 -7.89
C LEU A 95 -7.24 -3.60 -7.86
N ARG A 96 -8.28 -4.11 -7.20
CA ARG A 96 -8.60 -5.54 -7.20
C ARG A 96 -8.93 -6.05 -8.60
N GLU A 97 -9.61 -5.25 -9.42
CA GLU A 97 -9.88 -5.59 -10.82
C GLU A 97 -8.60 -5.64 -11.65
N LEU A 98 -7.74 -4.62 -11.55
CA LEU A 98 -6.44 -4.61 -12.24
C LEU A 98 -5.57 -5.81 -11.85
N HIS A 99 -5.56 -6.14 -10.56
CA HIS A 99 -4.85 -7.32 -10.06
C HIS A 99 -5.46 -8.62 -10.60
N ARG A 100 -6.80 -8.77 -10.63
CA ARG A 100 -7.47 -9.97 -11.15
C ARG A 100 -7.14 -10.20 -12.63
N ARG A 101 -6.97 -9.11 -13.38
CA ARG A 101 -6.57 -9.13 -14.79
C ARG A 101 -5.07 -9.35 -15.01
N GLY A 102 -4.26 -9.41 -13.95
CA GLY A 102 -2.81 -9.61 -14.02
C GLY A 102 -2.04 -8.42 -14.58
N VAL A 103 -2.63 -7.22 -14.62
CA VAL A 103 -2.01 -6.01 -15.22
C VAL A 103 -1.45 -5.04 -14.18
N LEU A 104 -1.61 -5.34 -12.88
CA LEU A 104 -1.15 -4.47 -11.79
C LEU A 104 0.29 -4.82 -11.39
N ARG A 105 1.23 -3.90 -11.62
CA ARG A 105 2.64 -4.00 -11.20
C ARG A 105 2.90 -3.31 -9.87
N ASN A 106 2.47 -2.05 -9.77
CA ASN A 106 2.54 -1.24 -8.56
C ASN A 106 1.37 -0.26 -8.50
N SER A 107 1.09 0.27 -7.32
CA SER A 107 0.06 1.29 -7.13
C SER A 107 0.29 2.16 -5.93
N LEU A 108 -0.21 3.39 -6.00
CA LEU A 108 -0.26 4.36 -4.93
C LEU A 108 -1.69 4.91 -4.84
N ILE A 109 -2.29 4.79 -3.66
CA ILE A 109 -3.53 5.49 -3.32
C ILE A 109 -3.16 6.75 -2.56
N LYS A 110 -3.62 7.90 -3.05
CA LYS A 110 -3.43 9.21 -2.45
C LYS A 110 -4.80 9.84 -2.16
N PRO A 111 -5.26 9.83 -0.90
CA PRO A 111 -6.37 10.68 -0.48
C PRO A 111 -6.05 12.16 -0.73
N LEU A 112 -7.06 12.95 -1.11
CA LEU A 112 -6.96 14.37 -1.39
C LEU A 112 -7.89 15.12 -0.42
N GLY A 113 -7.42 16.23 0.12
CA GLY A 113 -8.19 17.03 1.07
C GLY A 113 -7.99 16.65 2.54
N GLY A 114 -6.83 16.07 2.88
CA GLY A 114 -6.39 15.95 4.27
C GLY A 114 -5.04 16.64 4.44
N GLU A 115 -5.02 17.71 5.24
CA GLU A 115 -3.82 18.10 5.99
C GLU A 115 -3.51 17.04 7.05
#